data_AF-A0A495DKX3-F1
#
_entry.id   AF-A0A495DKX3-F1
#
_cell.length_a   1.000
_cell.length_b   1.000
_cell.length_c   1.000
_cell.angle_alpha   90.00
_cell.angle_beta   90.00
_cell.angle_gamma   90.00
#
_symmetry.space_group_name_H-M   'P 1'
#
loop_
_entity.id
_entity.type
_entity.pdbx_description
1 polymer ?
#
loop_
_entity_poly.entity_id
_entity_poly.type
_entity_poly.pdbx_seq_one_letter_code
_entity_poly.pdbx_strand_id
1 'polypeptide(L)'
;MTTISGFSVPTGCCLIPGGAAGEHAVQGNLTPGDTLLSVEHIVDGSPPTRTDRTAEFSIHATKAGVVENTTTDTTGDFLHVLWAMSE
;
A
#
# COMPACT_ATOMS: atom_id res chain seq x y z
N MET A 1 -10.54 -11.87 -11.93
CA MET A 1 -10.92 -11.05 -10.75
C MET A 1 -12.31 -10.51 -11.00
N THR A 2 -13.26 -10.83 -10.14
CA THR A 2 -14.66 -10.38 -10.26
C THR A 2 -14.76 -8.98 -9.65
N THR A 3 -15.26 -8.02 -10.42
CA THR A 3 -15.61 -6.69 -9.91
C THR A 3 -16.62 -6.85 -8.77
N ILE A 4 -16.36 -6.20 -7.63
CA ILE A 4 -17.38 -6.07 -6.57
C ILE A 4 -18.43 -5.11 -7.14
N SER A 5 -19.71 -5.51 -7.14
CA SER A 5 -20.78 -4.63 -7.64
C SER A 5 -20.72 -3.28 -6.94
N GLY A 6 -20.50 -2.20 -7.70
CA GLY A 6 -20.38 -0.83 -7.19
C GLY A 6 -18.97 -0.22 -7.26
N PHE A 7 -17.93 -1.01 -7.54
CA PHE A 7 -16.59 -0.49 -7.84
C PHE A 7 -16.17 -0.95 -9.25
N SER A 8 -15.96 0.01 -10.16
CA SER A 8 -15.88 -0.26 -11.61
C SER A 8 -14.57 -0.93 -12.04
N VAL A 9 -13.53 -0.86 -11.21
CA VAL A 9 -12.20 -1.42 -11.50
C VAL A 9 -11.82 -2.48 -10.48
N PRO A 10 -10.98 -3.46 -10.82
CA PRO A 10 -10.41 -4.38 -9.85
C PRO A 10 -9.58 -3.64 -8.79
N THR A 11 -9.54 -4.17 -7.57
CA THR A 11 -8.66 -3.70 -6.51
C THR A 11 -7.68 -4.79 -6.12
N GLY A 12 -6.52 -4.37 -5.60
CA GLY A 12 -5.58 -5.24 -4.92
C GLY A 12 -5.32 -4.71 -3.51
N CYS A 13 -5.02 -5.62 -2.58
CA CYS A 13 -4.50 -5.25 -1.28
C CYS A 13 -3.42 -6.23 -0.82
N CYS A 14 -2.50 -5.74 0.01
CA CYS A 14 -1.42 -6.54 0.56
C CYS A 14 -1.03 -6.03 1.95
N LEU A 15 -0.74 -6.95 2.87
CA LEU A 15 -0.07 -6.64 4.13
C LEU A 15 1.41 -7.01 3.98
N ILE A 16 2.30 -6.02 4.15
CA ILE A 16 3.73 -6.18 4.02
C ILE A 16 4.45 -5.72 5.29
N PRO A 17 5.68 -6.18 5.56
CA PRO A 17 6.52 -5.57 6.57
C PRO A 17 6.78 -4.10 6.23
N GLY A 18 6.80 -3.24 7.25
CA GLY A 18 7.31 -1.88 7.11
C GLY A 18 8.84 -1.84 7.03
N GLY A 19 9.38 -0.64 6.94
CA GLY A 19 10.81 -0.40 6.84
C GLY A 19 11.17 1.08 6.92
N ALA A 20 12.45 1.38 6.76
CA ALA A 20 12.93 2.75 6.65
C ALA A 20 12.23 3.50 5.51
N ALA A 21 12.24 4.84 5.58
CA ALA A 21 11.73 5.67 4.49
C ALA A 21 12.44 5.31 3.17
N GLY A 22 11.67 5.07 2.12
CA GLY A 22 12.15 4.62 0.83
C GLY A 22 11.16 3.70 0.15
N GLU A 23 11.68 2.73 -0.61
CA GLU A 23 10.89 1.78 -1.39
C GLU A 23 10.43 0.59 -0.53
N HIS A 24 9.16 0.23 -0.66
CA HIS A 24 8.53 -0.92 -0.01
C HIS A 24 7.95 -1.85 -1.07
N ALA A 25 8.38 -3.11 -1.05
CA ALA A 25 7.90 -4.12 -2.00
C ALA A 25 6.46 -4.55 -1.64
N VAL A 26 5.52 -4.33 -2.55
CA VAL A 26 4.12 -4.73 -2.45
C VAL A 26 3.91 -5.98 -3.29
N GLN A 27 3.50 -7.07 -2.65
CA GLN A 27 3.14 -8.28 -3.37
C GLN A 27 1.73 -8.13 -3.97
N GLY A 28 1.65 -8.33 -5.29
CA GLY A 28 0.43 -8.14 -6.06
C GLY A 28 0.78 -7.50 -7.40
N ASN A 29 -0.15 -7.56 -8.36
CA ASN A 29 0.03 -6.95 -9.68
C ASN A 29 -0.12 -5.41 -9.61
N LEU A 30 0.50 -4.75 -8.62
CA LEU A 30 0.57 -3.30 -8.52
C LEU A 30 1.48 -2.80 -9.64
N THR A 31 1.00 -1.88 -10.46
CA THR A 31 1.72 -1.35 -11.62
C THR A 31 1.77 0.18 -11.61
N PRO A 32 2.79 0.79 -12.24
CA PRO A 32 2.78 2.23 -12.47
C PRO A 32 1.53 2.65 -13.25
N GLY A 33 0.79 3.62 -12.73
CA GLY A 33 -0.49 4.07 -13.30
C GLY A 33 -1.73 3.60 -12.51
N ASP A 34 -1.58 2.59 -11.64
CA ASP A 34 -2.60 2.27 -10.65
C ASP A 34 -2.80 3.43 -9.68
N THR A 35 -3.95 3.44 -9.01
CA THR A 35 -4.28 4.47 -8.02
C THR A 35 -4.16 3.91 -6.62
N LEU A 36 -3.30 4.55 -5.80
CA LEU A 36 -3.19 4.23 -4.38
C LEU A 36 -4.44 4.73 -3.66
N LEU A 37 -5.16 3.81 -3.00
CA LEU A 37 -6.40 4.12 -2.28
C LEU A 37 -6.15 4.28 -0.78
N SER A 38 -5.28 3.45 -0.20
CA SER A 38 -4.93 3.54 1.21
C SER A 38 -3.56 2.92 1.51
N VAL A 39 -2.82 3.54 2.44
CA VAL A 39 -1.68 2.93 3.14
C VAL A 39 -1.88 3.10 4.64
N GLU A 40 -2.07 2.00 5.35
CA GLU A 40 -2.23 1.99 6.80
C GLU A 40 -0.96 1.43 7.44
N HIS A 41 -0.36 2.21 8.35
CA HIS A 41 0.72 1.74 9.21
C HIS A 41 0.10 1.04 10.42
N ILE A 42 0.44 -0.23 10.59
CA ILE A 42 -0.09 -1.12 11.63
C ILE A 42 1.05 -1.45 12.60
N VAL A 43 0.88 -0.99 13.84
CA VAL A 43 1.76 -1.34 14.96
C VAL A 43 1.17 -2.55 15.66
N ASP A 44 1.97 -3.61 15.77
CA ASP A 44 1.55 -4.85 16.44
C ASP A 44 1.32 -4.61 17.95
N GLY A 45 0.38 -5.33 18.54
CA GLY A 45 -0.05 -5.10 19.91
C GLY A 45 -1.31 -5.88 20.29
N SER A 46 -1.87 -5.57 21.45
CA SER A 46 -3.14 -6.17 21.92
C SER A 46 -4.10 -5.09 22.42
N PRO A 47 -5.00 -4.57 21.55
CA PRO A 47 -5.14 -4.86 20.12
C PRO A 47 -4.06 -4.14 19.27
N PRO A 48 -3.84 -4.58 18.02
CA PRO A 48 -3.04 -3.81 17.06
C PRO A 48 -3.63 -2.41 16.86
N THR A 49 -2.76 -1.42 16.63
CA THR A 49 -3.20 -0.05 16.32
C THR A 49 -2.87 0.29 14.88
N ARG A 50 -3.72 1.10 14.24
CA ARG A 50 -3.50 1.56 12.85
C ARG A 50 -3.47 3.08 12.77
N THR A 51 -2.66 3.58 11.85
CA THR A 51 -2.64 4.99 11.45
C THR A 51 -2.67 5.09 9.93
N ASP A 52 -3.59 5.89 9.39
CA ASP A 52 -3.60 6.18 7.95
C ASP A 52 -2.42 7.08 7.60
N ARG A 53 -1.60 6.64 6.64
CA ARG A 53 -0.43 7.35 6.12
C ARG A 53 -0.49 7.49 4.61
N THR A 54 -1.65 7.34 3.98
CA THR A 54 -1.81 7.36 2.51
C THR A 54 -1.16 8.58 1.87
N ALA A 55 -1.26 9.76 2.49
CA ALA A 55 -0.68 11.00 1.98
C ALA A 55 0.85 11.03 1.94
N GLU A 56 1.52 10.12 2.64
CA GLU A 56 2.99 10.02 2.67
C GLU A 56 3.55 9.08 1.61
N PHE A 57 2.69 8.27 0.97
CA PHE A 57 3.08 7.22 0.05
C PHE A 57 2.61 7.52 -1.37
N SER A 58 3.40 7.06 -2.34
CA SER A 58 3.03 7.01 -3.75
C SER A 58 3.42 5.67 -4.35
N ILE A 59 2.71 5.25 -5.40
CA ILE A 59 3.16 4.14 -6.24
C ILE A 59 4.39 4.61 -7.03
N HIS A 60 5.43 3.79 -7.05
CA HIS A 60 6.68 4.14 -7.72
C HIS A 60 6.43 4.38 -9.22
N ALA A 61 7.01 5.47 -9.77
CA ALA A 61 6.68 5.95 -11.11
C ALA A 61 7.03 4.98 -12.26
N THR A 62 8.00 4.08 -12.05
CA THR A 62 8.50 3.17 -13.11
C THR A 62 8.67 1.71 -12.69
N LYS A 63 8.39 1.35 -11.43
CA LYS A 63 8.62 0.01 -10.89
C LYS A 63 7.29 -0.57 -10.44
N ALA A 64 6.94 -1.73 -10.99
CA ALA A 64 5.80 -2.51 -10.52
C ALA A 64 6.09 -3.09 -9.12
N GLY A 65 5.04 -3.29 -8.33
CA GLY A 65 5.13 -3.90 -7.00
C GLY A 65 5.87 -3.03 -5.97
N VAL A 66 5.87 -1.70 -6.12
CA VAL A 66 6.56 -0.80 -5.19
C VAL A 66 5.69 0.40 -4.84
N VAL A 67 5.57 0.66 -3.54
CA VAL A 67 5.19 1.98 -3.02
C VAL A 67 6.39 2.61 -2.33
N GLU A 68 6.46 3.92 -2.33
CA GLU A 68 7.57 4.65 -1.71
C GLU A 68 7.07 5.81 -0.85
N ASN A 69 7.83 6.12 0.19
CA ASN A 69 7.66 7.32 1.01
C ASN A 69 9.03 7.95 1.29
N THR A 70 9.04 9.23 1.68
CA THR A 70 10.31 9.97 1.89
C THR A 70 10.60 10.34 3.33
N THR A 71 9.63 10.17 4.24
CA THR A 71 9.68 10.80 5.58
C THR A 71 9.62 9.85 6.76
N THR A 72 8.88 8.74 6.65
CA THR A 72 8.52 7.93 7.82
C THR A 72 9.22 6.58 7.81
N ASP A 73 9.87 6.28 8.93
CA ASP A 73 10.35 4.95 9.26
C ASP A 73 9.23 4.13 9.92
N THR A 74 8.95 2.96 9.35
CA THR A 74 7.96 1.98 9.81
C THR A 74 8.61 0.64 10.15
N THR A 75 9.92 0.62 10.37
CA THR A 75 10.70 -0.58 10.69
C THR A 75 10.17 -1.24 11.97
N GLY A 76 9.93 -2.55 11.89
CA GLY A 76 9.41 -3.35 13.00
C GLY A 76 7.88 -3.45 13.05
N ASP A 77 7.19 -2.68 12.22
CA ASP A 77 5.73 -2.66 12.07
C ASP A 77 5.31 -3.20 10.68
N PHE A 78 4.04 -3.02 10.33
CA PHE A 78 3.47 -3.49 9.06
C PHE A 78 2.81 -2.35 8.28
N LEU A 79 2.68 -2.54 6.97
CA LEU A 79 1.93 -1.67 6.08
C LEU A 79 0.82 -2.48 5.40
N HIS A 80 -0.42 -2.01 5.50
CA HIS A 80 -1.53 -2.50 4.68
C HIS A 80 -1.74 -1.53 3.51
N VAL A 81 -1.54 -2.02 2.30
CA VAL A 81 -1.59 -1.24 1.06
C VAL A 81 -2.80 -1.67 0.25
N LEU A 82 -3.63 -0.71 -0.16
CA LEU A 82 -4.81 -0.90 -1.00
C LEU A 82 -4.70 -0.03 -2.25
N TRP A 83 -4.95 -0.61 -3.42
CA TRP A 83 -4.93 0.11 -4.70
C TRP A 83 -6.06 -0.30 -5.63
N ALA A 84 -6.44 0.63 -6.51
CA ALA A 84 -7.29 0.38 -7.67
C ALA A 84 -6.41 0.16 -8.90
N MET A 85 -6.69 -0.90 -9.65
CA MET A 85 -5.99 -1.19 -10.89
C MET A 85 -6.44 -0.22 -11.98
N SER A 86 -5.48 0.25 -12.77
CA SER A 86 -5.74 0.96 -14.02
C SER A 86 -6.43 0.04 -15.03
N GLU A 87 -7.31 0.63 -15.87
CA GLU A 87 -8.01 -0.08 -16.96
C GLU A 87 -7.07 -0.50 -18.10
#